data_AF-A0A6N7ZP38-F1
#
_entry.id   AF-A0A6N7ZP38-F1
#
_cell.length_a   1.000
_cell.length_b   1.000
_cell.length_c   1.000
_cell.angle_alpha   90.00
_cell.angle_beta   90.00
_cell.angle_gamma   90.00
#
_symmetry.space_group_name_H-M   'P 1'
#
loop_
_entity.id
_entity.type
_entity.pdbx_description
1 polymer ?
#
loop_
_entity_poly.entity_id
_entity_poly.type
_entity_poly.pdbx_seq_one_letter_code
_entity_poly.pdbx_strand_id
1 'polypeptide(L)'
;MTRIRTNLTNTLSSEDDFDLSMISIGERFFMNEREYMCTDKGSRVLIGVHIDNKVRDDPSWLNGPPYALDEVTFNEYDFPAITLKPDEVAKPAF
;
A
#
# COMPACT_ATOMS: atom_id res chain seq x y z
N MET A 1 39.61 35.14 -4.26
CA MET A 1 38.36 35.05 -3.49
C MET A 1 37.44 34.11 -4.25
N THR A 2 37.64 32.80 -4.10
CA THR A 2 36.94 31.78 -4.90
C THR A 2 36.23 30.86 -3.93
N ARG A 3 34.92 31.04 -3.79
CA ARG A 3 34.08 30.28 -2.85
C ARG A 3 33.62 29.01 -3.58
N ILE A 4 34.23 27.88 -3.22
CA ILE A 4 33.78 26.55 -3.60
C ILE A 4 32.37 26.40 -3.01
N ARG A 5 31.36 26.25 -3.87
CA ARG A 5 29.99 25.92 -3.44
C ARG A 5 29.90 24.39 -3.37
N THR A 6 29.83 23.90 -2.14
CA THR A 6 29.65 22.50 -1.76
C THR A 6 28.31 21.99 -2.30
N ASN A 7 28.34 20.83 -2.97
CA ASN A 7 27.17 20.02 -3.29
C ASN A 7 26.55 19.49 -1.99
N LEU A 8 25.25 19.71 -1.79
CA LEU A 8 24.42 19.00 -0.82
C LEU A 8 22.94 19.32 -1.05
N THR A 9 22.30 18.54 -1.92
CA THR A 9 20.85 18.29 -1.83
C THR A 9 20.64 16.82 -2.12
N ASN A 10 20.88 15.99 -1.11
CA ASN A 10 20.21 14.70 -1.01
C ASN A 10 18.78 14.97 -0.57
N THR A 11 17.94 15.40 -1.50
CA THR A 11 16.48 15.40 -1.33
C THR A 11 15.99 14.02 -1.73
N LEU A 12 16.00 13.09 -0.78
CA LEU A 12 15.06 11.97 -0.81
C LEU A 12 13.68 12.61 -0.64
N SER A 13 12.97 12.81 -1.75
CA SER A 13 11.61 13.34 -1.77
C SER A 13 10.70 12.39 -1.00
N SER A 14 10.26 12.83 0.17
CA SER A 14 9.18 12.25 0.96
C SER A 14 7.82 12.61 0.33
N GLU A 15 7.56 12.07 -0.85
CA GLU A 15 6.30 12.18 -1.59
C GLU A 15 5.96 10.72 -1.94
N ASP A 16 5.21 9.93 -1.18
CA ASP A 16 4.03 10.14 -0.36
C ASP A 16 4.07 9.12 0.80
N ASP A 17 4.19 9.56 2.05
CA ASP A 17 4.07 8.66 3.20
C ASP A 17 2.58 8.28 3.37
N PHE A 18 2.29 7.00 3.52
CA PHE A 18 0.90 6.53 3.59
C PHE A 18 0.21 7.05 4.85
N ASP A 19 -0.97 7.66 4.68
CA ASP A 19 -1.84 8.07 5.77
C ASP A 19 -3.21 7.37 5.69
N LEU A 20 -3.75 6.96 6.84
CA LEU A 20 -5.01 6.23 6.95
C LEU A 20 -6.23 7.03 6.42
N SER A 21 -6.14 8.35 6.31
CA SER A 21 -7.19 9.17 5.69
C SER A 21 -7.26 9.01 4.17
N MET A 22 -6.19 8.53 3.54
CA MET A 22 -6.11 8.38 2.08
C MET A 22 -6.84 7.14 1.55
N ILE A 23 -7.28 6.23 2.43
CA ILE A 23 -7.97 4.98 2.06
C ILE A 23 -9.31 4.83 2.76
N SER A 24 -10.30 4.27 2.04
CA SER A 24 -11.63 3.91 2.55
C SER A 24 -11.86 2.40 2.56
N ILE A 25 -12.81 1.94 3.38
CA ILE A 25 -13.23 0.54 3.37
C ILE A 25 -13.74 0.17 1.97
N GLY A 26 -13.30 -0.97 1.45
CA GLY A 26 -13.56 -1.45 0.09
C GLY A 26 -12.50 -1.04 -0.94
N GLU A 27 -11.64 -0.07 -0.64
CA GLU A 27 -10.57 0.35 -1.56
C GLU A 27 -9.38 -0.61 -1.54
N ARG A 28 -8.56 -0.51 -2.59
CA ARG A 28 -7.37 -1.34 -2.78
C ARG A 28 -6.12 -0.62 -2.28
N PHE A 29 -5.21 -1.40 -1.71
CA PHE A 29 -3.85 -0.96 -1.39
C PHE A 29 -2.85 -2.07 -1.68
N PHE A 30 -1.59 -1.70 -1.72
CA PHE A 30 -0.50 -2.60 -2.07
C PHE A 30 0.56 -2.59 -0.99
N MET A 31 1.18 -3.73 -0.76
CA MET A 31 2.36 -3.88 0.10
C MET A 31 3.18 -5.06 -0.40
N ASN A 32 4.48 -4.86 -0.64
CA ASN A 32 5.40 -5.91 -1.10
C ASN A 32 4.85 -6.68 -2.33
N GLU A 33 4.45 -5.95 -3.39
CA GLU A 33 3.88 -6.50 -4.64
C GLU A 33 2.54 -7.25 -4.49
N ARG A 34 1.91 -7.22 -3.32
CA ARG A 34 0.61 -7.86 -3.07
C ARG A 34 -0.50 -6.83 -3.00
N GLU A 35 -1.65 -7.15 -3.59
CA GLU A 35 -2.86 -6.34 -3.55
C GLU A 35 -3.77 -6.78 -2.39
N TYR A 36 -4.29 -5.82 -1.64
CA TYR A 36 -5.22 -6.03 -0.54
C TYR A 36 -6.47 -5.16 -0.71
N MET A 37 -7.60 -5.63 -0.18
CA MET A 37 -8.80 -4.81 0.01
C MET A 37 -8.88 -4.37 1.45
N CYS A 38 -9.05 -3.07 1.71
CA CYS A 38 -9.36 -2.58 3.05
C CYS A 38 -10.72 -3.12 3.50
N THR A 39 -10.76 -3.88 4.58
CA THR A 39 -12.02 -4.35 5.19
C THR A 39 -12.40 -3.55 6.43
N ASP A 40 -11.42 -2.97 7.14
CA ASP A 40 -11.63 -2.08 8.27
C ASP A 40 -10.41 -1.17 8.50
N LYS A 41 -10.58 -0.08 9.24
CA LYS A 41 -9.49 0.79 9.68
C LYS A 41 -9.76 1.42 11.05
N GLY A 42 -8.73 1.42 11.89
CA GLY A 42 -8.71 2.10 13.18
C GLY A 42 -7.91 3.40 13.14
N SER A 43 -7.54 3.91 14.31
CA SER A 43 -6.68 5.11 14.41
C SER A 43 -5.21 4.85 14.10
N ARG A 44 -4.76 3.59 14.17
CA ARG A 44 -3.36 3.16 14.00
C ARG A 44 -3.22 1.86 13.24
N VAL A 45 -4.32 1.32 12.74
CA VAL A 45 -4.35 0.02 12.09
C VAL A 45 -5.18 0.08 10.82
N LEU A 46 -4.73 -0.63 9.81
CA LEU A 46 -5.45 -0.95 8.59
C LEU A 46 -5.67 -2.46 8.57
N ILE A 47 -6.86 -2.91 8.23
CA ILE A 47 -7.18 -4.33 8.13
C ILE A 47 -7.61 -4.60 6.70
N GLY A 48 -7.11 -5.68 6.11
CA GLY A 48 -7.50 -6.04 4.76
C GLY A 48 -7.31 -7.51 4.42
N VAL A 49 -7.95 -7.90 3.33
CA VAL A 49 -7.88 -9.26 2.77
C VAL A 49 -7.02 -9.26 1.51
N HIS A 50 -6.17 -10.29 1.36
CA HIS A 50 -5.30 -10.43 0.21
C HIS A 50 -6.08 -10.84 -1.05
N ILE A 51 -5.82 -10.17 -2.17
CA ILE A 51 -6.46 -10.44 -3.45
C ILE A 51 -5.45 -11.17 -4.33
N ASP A 52 -5.49 -12.50 -4.25
CA ASP A 52 -4.71 -13.38 -5.12
C ASP A 52 -5.51 -13.78 -6.37
N ASN A 53 -4.99 -14.74 -7.15
CA ASN A 53 -5.68 -15.23 -8.35
C ASN A 53 -6.98 -15.98 -8.01
N LYS A 54 -7.05 -16.68 -6.88
CA LYS A 54 -8.26 -17.42 -6.49
C LYS A 54 -9.41 -16.46 -6.18
N VAL A 55 -9.11 -15.36 -5.51
CA VAL A 55 -10.10 -14.30 -5.24
C VAL A 55 -10.56 -13.61 -6.53
N ARG A 56 -9.67 -13.47 -7.52
CA ARG A 56 -10.06 -12.93 -8.83
C ARG A 56 -10.93 -13.91 -9.63
N ASP A 57 -10.67 -15.21 -9.49
CA ASP A 57 -11.46 -16.28 -10.11
C ASP A 57 -12.85 -16.41 -9.45
N ASP A 58 -12.95 -16.20 -8.14
CA ASP A 58 -14.20 -16.17 -7.39
C ASP A 58 -14.32 -14.93 -6.49
N PRO A 59 -14.77 -13.79 -7.05
CA PRO A 59 -14.94 -12.54 -6.29
C PRO A 59 -15.96 -12.63 -5.17
N SER A 60 -16.80 -13.67 -5.13
CA SER A 60 -17.81 -13.84 -4.07
C SER A 60 -17.18 -14.00 -2.67
N TRP A 61 -15.89 -14.34 -2.61
CA TRP A 61 -15.14 -14.44 -1.35
C TRP A 61 -14.95 -13.07 -0.68
N LEU A 62 -15.11 -11.98 -1.43
CA LEU A 62 -15.11 -10.60 -0.93
C LEU A 62 -16.50 -10.11 -0.50
N ASN A 63 -17.54 -10.95 -0.51
CA ASN A 63 -18.84 -10.59 0.03
C ASN A 63 -18.83 -10.80 1.55
N GLY A 64 -18.58 -9.73 2.31
CA GLY A 64 -18.60 -9.77 3.77
C GLY A 64 -19.84 -9.13 4.40
N PRO A 65 -19.94 -9.15 5.76
CA PRO A 65 -19.29 -10.08 6.69
C PRO A 65 -20.12 -11.36 6.93
N PRO A 66 -19.48 -12.51 7.25
CA PRO A 66 -18.03 -12.73 7.29
C PRO A 66 -17.44 -13.01 5.90
N TYR A 67 -16.23 -12.49 5.62
CA TYR A 67 -15.50 -12.82 4.40
C TYR A 67 -15.02 -14.27 4.41
N ALA A 68 -14.82 -14.86 3.23
CA ALA A 68 -14.26 -16.22 3.10
C ALA A 68 -12.71 -16.23 3.18
N LEU A 69 -12.10 -15.07 3.45
CA LEU A 69 -10.66 -14.83 3.44
C LEU A 69 -10.16 -14.43 4.83
N ASP A 70 -8.91 -14.80 5.13
CA ASP A 70 -8.22 -14.34 6.32
C ASP A 70 -7.88 -12.85 6.21
N GLU A 71 -8.17 -12.10 7.27
CA GLU A 71 -7.80 -10.70 7.40
C GLU A 71 -6.36 -10.55 7.91
N VAL A 72 -5.65 -9.56 7.37
CA VAL A 72 -4.31 -9.17 7.77
C VAL A 72 -4.37 -7.79 8.41
N THR A 73 -3.72 -7.63 9.56
CA THR A 73 -3.60 -6.35 10.26
C THR A 73 -2.26 -5.71 9.95
N PHE A 74 -2.30 -4.47 9.49
CA PHE A 74 -1.16 -3.60 9.24
C PHE A 74 -1.18 -2.46 10.26
N ASN A 75 -0.05 -2.20 10.91
CA ASN A 75 0.08 -1.15 11.93
C ASN A 75 0.99 -0.02 11.42
N GLU A 76 1.25 0.99 12.27
CA GLU A 76 2.06 2.15 11.90
C GLU A 76 3.47 1.84 11.38
N TYR A 77 4.05 0.68 11.74
CA TYR A 77 5.36 0.27 11.24
C TYR A 77 5.32 -0.31 9.83
N ASP A 78 4.14 -0.74 9.38
CA ASP A 78 3.91 -1.27 8.03
C ASP A 78 3.60 -0.15 7.02
N PHE A 79 3.09 1.00 7.48
CA PHE A 79 2.63 2.11 6.63
C PHE A 79 3.67 2.64 5.64
N PRO A 80 4.97 2.75 5.97
CA PRO A 80 5.97 3.20 5.00
C PRO A 80 6.14 2.28 3.78
N ALA A 81 5.64 1.04 3.85
CA ALA A 81 5.68 0.08 2.75
C ALA A 81 4.34 -0.06 2.01
N ILE A 82 3.31 0.70 2.41
CA ILE A 82 1.99 0.67 1.80
C ILE A 82 1.89 1.73 0.71
N THR A 83 1.34 1.34 -0.43
CA THR A 83 1.07 2.24 -1.55
C THR A 83 -0.38 2.12 -2.03
N LEU A 84 -0.94 3.21 -2.54
CA LEU A 84 -2.31 3.24 -3.11
C LEU A 84 -2.34 2.90 -4.60
N LYS A 85 -1.17 2.86 -5.22
CA LYS A 85 -0.98 2.50 -6.62
C LYS A 85 -0.10 1.25 -6.66
N PRO A 86 -0.33 0.34 -7.61
CA PRO A 86 0.62 -0.74 -7.83
C PRO A 86 1.99 -0.13 -8.14
N ASP A 87 3.05 -0.76 -7.63
CA ASP A 87 4.41 -0.37 -7.99
C ASP A 87 4.54 -0.45 -9.52
N GLU A 88 4.96 0.65 -10.15
CA GLU A 88 5.28 0.62 -11.58
C GLU A 88 6.48 -0.31 -11.74
N VAL A 89 6.22 -1.56 -12.13
CA VAL A 89 7.27 -2.47 -12.57
C VAL A 89 8.00 -1.75 -13.70
N ALA A 90 9.23 -1.30 -13.42
CA ALA A 90 10.07 -0.65 -14.41
C ALA A 90 10.05 -1.52 -15.66
N LYS A 91 9.44 -1.01 -16.75
CA LYS A 91 9.38 -1.74 -18.02
C LYS A 91 10.81 -2.20 -18.33
N PRO A 92 11.06 -3.49 -18.56
CA PRO A 92 12.38 -3.91 -18.98
C PRO A 92 12.70 -3.13 -20.25
N ALA A 93 13.80 -2.36 -20.21
CA ALA A 93 14.33 -1.72 -21.40
C ALA A 93 14.74 -2.85 -22.34
N PHE A 94 13.95 -3.04 -23.41
CA PHE A 94 14.30 -3.93 -24.52
C PHE A 94 15.46 -3.35 -25.32
#